data_AF-A0A7C1BQR9-F1
#
_entry.id   AF-A0A7C1BQR9-F1
#
_cell.length_a   1.000
_cell.length_b   1.000
_cell.length_c   1.000
_cell.angle_alpha   90.00
_cell.angle_beta   90.00
_cell.angle_gamma   90.00
#
_symmetry.space_group_name_H-M   'P 1'
#
loop_
_entity.id
_entity.type
_entity.pdbx_description
1 polymer ?
#
loop_
_entity_poly.entity_id
_entity_poly.type
_entity_poly.pdbx_seq_one_letter_code
_entity_poly.pdbx_strand_id
1 'polypeptide(L)'
;MLEDGSLDVSEEVLRRSEIVLMAFHSFPNSKEKYVRALRTALSNPKVDVWAHPGLFLKNKEVGLREWEVEKIFSLANKEGVLIELNKKYNLPPQSWVKIGEEKGVKFVKGSDAHSVKDLR
;
A
#
# COMPACT_ATOMS: atom_id res chain seq x y z
N MET A 1 -8.04 -2.62 -6.50
CA MET A 1 -7.63 -1.40 -7.24
C MET A 1 -7.76 -1.59 -8.74
N LEU A 2 -8.31 -0.61 -9.45
CA LEU A 2 -8.35 -0.54 -10.91
C LEU A 2 -7.05 0.05 -11.49
N GLU A 3 -6.85 -0.04 -12.82
CA GLU A 3 -5.61 0.37 -13.49
C GLU A 3 -5.28 1.86 -13.30
N ASP A 4 -6.30 2.71 -13.17
CA ASP A 4 -6.16 4.16 -12.97
C ASP A 4 -5.90 4.56 -11.51
N GLY A 5 -5.95 3.59 -10.58
CA GLY A 5 -5.81 3.82 -9.15
C GLY A 5 -7.11 4.20 -8.45
N SER A 6 -8.27 3.99 -9.08
CA SER A 6 -9.57 4.01 -8.38
C SER A 6 -9.82 2.69 -7.63
N LEU A 7 -10.74 2.74 -6.66
CA LEU A 7 -11.10 1.60 -5.82
C LEU A 7 -12.04 0.66 -6.60
N ASP A 8 -11.85 -0.65 -6.46
CA ASP A 8 -12.62 -1.71 -7.13
C ASP A 8 -13.89 -2.11 -6.36
N VAL A 9 -14.46 -1.15 -5.64
CA VAL A 9 -15.60 -1.34 -4.74
C VAL A 9 -16.50 -0.11 -4.79
N SER A 10 -17.80 -0.28 -4.57
CA SER A 10 -18.77 0.81 -4.63
C SER A 10 -18.64 1.76 -3.44
N GLU A 11 -19.00 3.03 -3.66
CA GLU A 11 -19.05 4.07 -2.62
C GLU A 11 -19.95 3.68 -1.44
N GLU A 12 -21.03 2.93 -1.69
CA GLU A 12 -21.93 2.46 -0.62
C GLU A 12 -21.21 1.53 0.36
N VAL A 13 -20.41 0.60 -0.16
CA VAL A 13 -19.63 -0.32 0.67
C VAL A 13 -18.54 0.44 1.40
N LEU A 14 -17.81 1.33 0.71
CA LEU A 14 -16.77 2.16 1.33
C LEU A 14 -17.30 3.00 2.49
N ARG A 15 -18.50 3.57 2.34
CA ARG A 15 -19.14 4.37 3.40
C ARG A 15 -19.49 3.55 4.64
N ARG A 16 -19.69 2.24 4.50
CA ARG A 16 -20.05 1.33 5.58
C ARG A 16 -18.84 0.66 6.23
N SER A 17 -17.66 0.76 5.61
CA SER A 17 -16.42 0.20 6.13
C SER A 17 -15.84 1.07 7.24
N GLU A 18 -15.39 0.44 8.33
CA GLU A 18 -14.68 1.13 9.41
C GLU A 18 -13.21 1.40 9.06
N ILE A 19 -12.61 0.50 8.27
CA ILE A 19 -11.23 0.58 7.81
C ILE A 19 -11.18 0.09 6.36
N VAL A 20 -10.51 0.85 5.50
CA VAL A 20 -10.34 0.55 4.08
C VAL A 20 -8.86 0.31 3.78
N LEU A 21 -8.55 -0.92 3.41
CA LEU A 21 -7.23 -1.34 2.93
C LEU A 21 -7.21 -1.30 1.41
N MET A 22 -6.14 -0.77 0.82
CA MET A 22 -5.92 -0.81 -0.62
C MET A 22 -4.64 -1.58 -0.99
N ALA A 23 -4.72 -2.28 -2.13
CA ALA A 23 -3.71 -3.21 -2.61
C ALA A 23 -3.80 -3.43 -4.13
N PHE A 24 -2.66 -3.73 -4.78
CA PHE A 24 -2.59 -4.09 -6.20
C PHE A 24 -2.41 -5.61 -6.38
N HIS A 25 -3.31 -6.26 -7.13
CA HIS A 25 -3.28 -7.72 -7.37
C HIS A 25 -3.04 -8.14 -8.82
N SER A 26 -3.36 -7.32 -9.82
CA SER A 26 -3.32 -7.76 -11.23
C SER A 26 -2.95 -6.67 -12.24
N PHE A 27 -3.10 -5.40 -11.86
CA PHE A 27 -2.74 -4.22 -12.64
C PHE A 27 -1.69 -3.44 -11.82
N PRO A 28 -0.72 -2.73 -12.42
CA PRO A 28 -0.55 -2.35 -13.82
C PRO A 28 0.74 -2.85 -14.52
N ASN A 29 0.77 -2.70 -15.85
CA ASN A 29 1.79 -3.32 -16.73
C ASN A 29 3.15 -2.59 -16.79
N SER A 30 3.34 -1.48 -16.07
CA SER A 30 4.62 -0.79 -16.00
C SER A 30 4.81 -0.11 -14.64
N LYS A 31 6.07 0.16 -14.29
CA LYS A 31 6.44 0.89 -13.09
C LYS A 31 5.78 2.27 -13.02
N GLU A 32 5.78 3.00 -14.14
CA GLU A 32 5.24 4.36 -14.22
C GLU A 32 3.73 4.36 -13.99
N LYS A 33 3.02 3.40 -14.60
CA LYS A 33 1.58 3.21 -14.36
C LYS A 33 1.32 2.83 -12.91
N TYR A 34 2.15 1.97 -12.31
CA TYR A 34 2.04 1.58 -10.91
C TYR A 34 2.17 2.78 -9.98
N VAL A 35 3.24 3.57 -10.15
CA VAL A 35 3.47 4.75 -9.31
C VAL A 35 2.37 5.78 -9.49
N ARG A 36 1.84 5.95 -10.71
CA ARG A 36 0.70 6.85 -10.95
C ARG A 36 -0.56 6.36 -10.24
N ALA A 37 -0.95 5.11 -10.44
CA ALA A 37 -2.13 4.52 -9.82
C ALA A 37 -2.02 4.53 -8.29
N LEU A 38 -0.84 4.22 -7.74
CA LEU A 38 -0.59 4.26 -6.31
C LEU A 38 -0.77 5.67 -5.74
N ARG A 39 -0.32 6.70 -6.46
CA ARG A 39 -0.55 8.10 -6.03
C ARG A 39 -2.03 8.46 -6.02
N THR A 40 -2.78 8.07 -7.06
CA THR A 40 -4.23 8.24 -7.09
C THR A 40 -4.89 7.57 -5.88
N ALA A 41 -4.49 6.34 -5.58
CA ALA A 41 -5.02 5.57 -4.46
C ALA A 41 -4.73 6.23 -3.11
N LEU A 42 -3.48 6.68 -2.90
CA LEU A 42 -3.05 7.32 -1.66
C LEU A 42 -3.71 8.69 -1.44
N SER A 43 -4.12 9.37 -2.52
CA SER A 43 -4.86 10.64 -2.44
C SER A 43 -6.37 10.45 -2.31
N ASN A 44 -6.87 9.22 -2.22
CA ASN A 44 -8.28 8.98 -1.98
C ASN A 44 -8.59 9.12 -0.48
N PRO A 45 -9.49 10.03 -0.07
CA PRO A 45 -9.80 10.28 1.34
C PRO A 45 -10.51 9.12 2.05
N LYS A 46 -10.89 8.07 1.31
CA LYS A 46 -11.49 6.84 1.85
C LYS A 46 -10.46 5.76 2.14
N VAL A 47 -9.19 5.93 1.78
CA VAL A 47 -8.15 4.91 1.99
C VAL A 47 -7.48 5.14 3.34
N ASP A 48 -7.48 4.13 4.20
CA ASP A 48 -6.83 4.21 5.51
C ASP A 48 -5.45 3.55 5.50
N VAL A 49 -5.29 2.45 4.76
CA VAL A 49 -4.08 1.62 4.81
C VAL A 49 -3.64 1.16 3.42
N TRP A 50 -2.35 1.27 3.13
CA TRP A 50 -1.72 0.55 2.02
C TRP A 50 -1.28 -0.84 2.48
N ALA A 51 -2.03 -1.87 2.07
CA ALA A 51 -1.78 -3.27 2.43
C ALA A 51 -0.64 -3.88 1.61
N HIS A 52 0.16 -4.74 2.28
CA HIS A 52 1.34 -5.45 1.79
C HIS A 52 2.16 -4.65 0.75
N PRO A 53 2.67 -3.48 1.15
CA PRO A 53 3.31 -2.53 0.25
C PRO A 53 4.52 -3.15 -0.45
N GLY A 54 4.53 -3.05 -1.78
CA GLY A 54 5.61 -3.59 -2.61
C GLY A 54 5.45 -5.05 -3.05
N LEU A 55 4.40 -5.77 -2.61
CA LEU A 55 4.18 -7.17 -3.04
C LEU A 55 4.00 -7.27 -4.55
N PHE A 56 3.19 -6.38 -5.13
CA PHE A 56 3.00 -6.31 -6.57
C PHE A 56 4.32 -6.09 -7.32
N LEU A 57 5.12 -5.12 -6.85
CA LEU A 57 6.42 -4.78 -7.42
C LEU A 57 7.40 -5.96 -7.36
N LYS A 58 7.46 -6.65 -6.21
CA LYS A 58 8.25 -7.87 -6.03
C LYS A 58 7.84 -8.97 -7.01
N ASN A 59 6.54 -9.23 -7.17
CA ASN A 59 6.03 -10.26 -8.08
C ASN A 59 6.28 -9.94 -9.56
N LYS A 60 6.45 -8.67 -9.90
CA LYS A 60 6.79 -8.21 -11.26
C LYS A 60 8.30 -7.99 -11.46
N GLU A 61 9.11 -8.25 -10.45
CA GLU A 61 10.56 -8.01 -10.45
C GLU A 61 10.91 -6.54 -10.77
N VAL A 62 10.07 -5.60 -10.33
CA VAL A 62 10.24 -4.15 -10.54
C VAL A 62 10.66 -3.48 -9.23
N GLY A 63 11.78 -2.76 -9.26
CA GLY A 63 12.26 -1.95 -8.13
C GLY A 63 11.82 -0.49 -8.16
N LEU A 64 11.60 0.09 -6.98
CA LEU A 64 11.59 1.54 -6.78
C LEU A 64 12.96 2.00 -6.25
N ARG A 65 13.44 3.14 -6.75
CA ARG A 65 14.59 3.85 -6.20
C ARG A 65 14.18 4.49 -4.87
N GLU A 66 15.17 4.73 -4.02
CA GLU A 66 14.98 5.33 -2.70
C GLU A 66 14.14 6.62 -2.74
N TRP A 67 14.53 7.58 -3.60
CA TRP A 67 13.80 8.83 -3.76
C TRP A 67 12.34 8.65 -4.25
N GLU A 68 12.03 7.56 -4.95
CA GLU A 68 10.67 7.26 -5.39
C GLU A 68 9.83 6.82 -4.20
N VAL A 69 10.39 5.97 -3.32
CA VAL A 69 9.78 5.55 -2.05
C VAL A 69 9.58 6.74 -1.13
N GLU A 70 10.58 7.60 -0.99
CA GLU A 70 10.49 8.83 -0.20
C GLU A 70 9.31 9.71 -0.62
N LYS A 71 9.11 9.91 -1.93
CA LYS A 71 7.99 10.70 -2.46
C LYS A 71 6.64 10.04 -2.18
N ILE A 72 6.56 8.72 -2.32
CA ILE A 72 5.33 7.96 -2.05
C ILE A 72 4.99 8.03 -0.57
N PHE A 73 5.96 7.85 0.32
CA PHE A 73 5.76 7.89 1.76
C PHE A 73 5.47 9.29 2.27
N SER A 74 6.09 10.32 1.69
CA SER A 74 5.74 11.72 1.98
C SER A 74 4.27 12.01 1.62
N LEU A 75 3.78 11.47 0.50
CA LEU A 75 2.36 11.57 0.13
C LEU A 75 1.48 10.80 1.11
N ALA A 76 1.81 9.55 1.43
CA ALA A 76 1.05 8.74 2.37
C ALA A 76 0.91 9.42 3.74
N ASN A 77 2.01 9.98 4.27
CA ASN A 77 1.97 10.75 5.51
C ASN A 77 1.06 11.99 5.39
N LYS A 78 1.19 12.75 4.29
CA LYS A 78 0.37 13.94 4.03
C LYS A 78 -1.13 13.62 3.99
N GLU A 79 -1.51 12.52 3.37
CA GLU A 79 -2.91 12.09 3.22
C GLU A 79 -3.41 11.25 4.41
N GLY A 80 -2.56 10.98 5.40
CA GLY A 80 -2.92 10.20 6.60
C GLY A 80 -3.03 8.69 6.37
N VAL A 81 -2.52 8.18 5.25
CA VAL A 81 -2.57 6.74 4.92
C VAL A 81 -1.47 5.97 5.66
N LEU A 82 -1.89 4.94 6.40
CA LEU A 82 -1.00 4.04 7.11
C LEU A 82 -0.32 3.05 6.16
N ILE A 83 0.90 2.62 6.52
CA ILE A 83 1.65 1.62 5.76
C ILE A 83 1.62 0.28 6.51
N GLU A 84 1.16 -0.80 5.86
CA GLU A 84 1.15 -2.11 6.49
C GLU A 84 2.57 -2.72 6.58
N LEU A 85 2.96 -3.15 7.78
CA LEU A 85 4.04 -4.11 8.01
C LEU A 85 3.44 -5.52 7.92
N ASN A 86 3.51 -6.11 6.75
CA ASN A 86 2.90 -7.40 6.44
C ASN A 86 3.83 -8.56 6.82
N LYS A 87 3.38 -9.39 7.77
CA LYS A 87 4.14 -10.54 8.29
C LYS A 87 4.32 -11.64 7.25
N LYS A 88 3.27 -11.98 6.51
CA LYS A 88 3.27 -13.11 5.56
C LYS A 88 4.28 -12.95 4.45
N TYR A 89 4.39 -11.75 3.89
CA TYR A 89 5.30 -11.46 2.78
C TYR A 89 6.64 -10.84 3.22
N ASN A 90 6.77 -10.50 4.50
CA ASN A 90 7.89 -9.76 5.07
C ASN A 90 8.15 -8.45 4.29
N LEU A 91 7.09 -7.65 4.16
CA LEU A 91 7.05 -6.41 3.39
C LEU A 91 6.47 -5.25 4.21
N PRO A 92 6.87 -3.99 3.94
CA PRO A 92 7.90 -3.58 2.97
C PRO A 92 9.31 -3.95 3.48
N PRO A 93 10.35 -3.93 2.63
CA PRO A 93 11.72 -4.20 3.09
C PRO A 93 12.19 -3.17 4.12
N GLN A 94 13.14 -3.54 4.98
CA GLN A 94 13.64 -2.68 6.06
C GLN A 94 14.14 -1.30 5.57
N SER A 95 14.68 -1.22 4.35
CA SER A 95 15.09 0.07 3.76
C SER A 95 13.91 1.03 3.59
N TRP A 96 12.74 0.52 3.22
CA TRP A 96 11.53 1.35 3.13
C TRP A 96 11.06 1.74 4.52
N VAL A 97 11.07 0.82 5.50
CA VAL A 97 10.66 1.11 6.88
C VAL A 97 11.44 2.31 7.43
N LYS A 98 12.77 2.33 7.27
CA LYS A 98 13.62 3.47 7.67
C LYS A 98 13.20 4.79 7.01
N ILE A 99 12.99 4.77 5.68
CA ILE A 99 12.51 5.93 4.94
C ILE A 99 11.14 6.40 5.49
N GLY A 100 10.27 5.46 5.84
CA GLY A 100 8.96 5.79 6.39
C GLY A 100 9.04 6.45 7.75
N GLU A 101 9.90 5.94 8.63
CA GLU A 101 10.20 6.56 9.92
C GLU A 101 10.71 8.00 9.73
N GLU A 102 11.64 8.20 8.80
CA GLU A 102 12.19 9.53 8.45
C GLU A 102 11.12 10.48 7.87
N LYS A 103 10.20 9.98 7.06
CA LYS A 103 9.08 10.78 6.51
C LYS A 103 7.90 10.93 7.47
N GLY A 104 7.94 10.27 8.63
CA GLY A 104 6.90 10.32 9.65
C GLY A 104 5.63 9.52 9.32
N VAL A 105 5.69 8.55 8.40
CA VAL A 105 4.52 7.68 8.14
C VAL A 105 4.23 6.83 9.38
N LYS A 106 2.95 6.53 9.60
CA LYS A 106 2.54 5.58 10.63
C LYS A 106 2.40 4.19 10.02
N PHE A 107 2.79 3.20 10.81
CA PHE A 107 2.75 1.80 10.41
C PHE A 107 1.67 1.04 11.17
N VAL A 108 1.05 0.06 10.50
CA VAL A 108 0.11 -0.90 11.09
C VAL A 108 0.61 -2.32 10.83
N LYS A 109 0.49 -3.22 11.79
CA LYS A 109 0.93 -4.62 11.62
C LYS A 109 -0.22 -5.47 11.11
N GLY A 110 0.03 -6.24 10.05
CA GLY A 110 -0.95 -7.18 9.49
C GLY A 110 -0.33 -8.56 9.29
N SER A 111 -1.09 -9.60 9.64
CA SER A 111 -0.66 -11.00 9.46
C SER A 111 -0.95 -11.53 8.06
N ASP A 112 -1.97 -10.97 7.37
CA ASP A 112 -2.50 -11.50 6.12
C ASP A 112 -2.91 -12.98 6.21
N ALA A 113 -3.45 -13.33 7.38
CA ALA A 113 -3.83 -14.69 7.72
C ALA A 113 -4.98 -15.16 6.83
N HIS A 114 -4.79 -16.31 6.17
CA HIS A 114 -5.84 -16.99 5.42
C HIS A 114 -6.38 -18.21 6.19
N SER A 115 -5.73 -18.55 7.31
CA SER A 115 -6.15 -19.56 8.27
C SER A 115 -5.74 -19.16 9.70
N VAL A 116 -6.38 -19.77 10.70
CA VAL A 116 -6.05 -19.54 12.12
C VAL A 116 -4.58 -19.86 12.44
N LYS A 117 -3.95 -20.76 11.69
CA LYS A 117 -2.53 -21.12 11.88
C LYS A 117 -1.59 -19.97 11.54
N ASP A 118 -2.00 -19.09 10.63
CA ASP A 118 -1.18 -17.96 10.16
C ASP A 118 -1.13 -16.81 11.20
N LEU A 119 -1.99 -16.85 12.22
CA LEU A 119 -1.98 -15.88 13.33
C LEU A 119 -0.85 -16.11 14.35
N ARG A 120 -0.22 -17.30 14.32
CA ARG A 120 0.85 -17.67 15.24
C ARG A 120 2.18 -17.04 14.81
#